data_AF-A0A4Y7Q360-F1
#
_entry.id   AF-A0A4Y7Q360-F1
#
_cell.length_a   1.000
_cell.length_b   1.000
_cell.length_c   1.000
_cell.angle_alpha   90.00
_cell.angle_beta   90.00
_cell.angle_gamma   90.00
#
_symmetry.space_group_name_H-M   'P 1'
#
loop_
_entity.id
_entity.type
_entity.pdbx_description
1 polymer ?
#
loop_
_entity_poly.entity_id
_entity_poly.type
_entity_poly.pdbx_seq_one_letter_code
_entity_poly.pdbx_strand_id
1 'polypeptide(L)'
;MMDFAPVFALIIGIDLYQVHNPLNGAVADANAFECFLKERFPSSQITTLLDAQATRENIKLAFERLRNDPAIQKGDAIIIYFAGHGGRAPVSDDWMGWKPQDSQIEMICPVDIGIRSGLAKTTIGGIPDLTVAIWLNGIAREKGNNITLILDCCHSAGANRCDEETAYVPRRISNPPDISLDDYNIWASDPETKNARSTGVPLAFVGQNQESHVLLAACGQIELAFENDKRGLFTRGLLDVLRQSDLRNLTYTSLIQNVRIPKFNQNPQCQGRYRDRVVFNAHTTRGNLSLIQGFKGNGMIVLKAGEVHGIKESSHFAIYRDGSSVSSTPLCTLIVKTIMPTTSNLSTLDRSDFSDVPSPFYAREISKELI
;
A
#
# COMPACT_ATOMS: atom_id res chain seq x y z
N MET A 1 -20.25 18.46 -5.15
CA MET A 1 -18.95 18.18 -4.51
C MET A 1 -18.81 16.68 -4.50
N MET A 2 -17.71 16.13 -5.01
CA MET A 2 -17.49 14.68 -4.99
C MET A 2 -17.06 14.28 -3.58
N ASP A 3 -17.85 13.44 -2.91
CA ASP A 3 -17.51 12.90 -1.60
C ASP A 3 -16.51 11.75 -1.78
N PHE A 4 -15.22 12.08 -1.71
CA PHE A 4 -14.17 11.07 -1.64
C PHE A 4 -14.15 10.43 -0.24
N ALA A 5 -13.75 9.16 -0.17
CA ALA A 5 -13.37 8.56 1.11
C ALA A 5 -12.30 9.42 1.79
N PRO A 6 -12.28 9.53 3.15
CA PRO A 6 -11.15 10.12 3.83
C PRO A 6 -9.85 9.39 3.46
N VAL A 7 -8.87 10.15 2.99
CA VAL A 7 -7.52 9.67 2.67
C VAL A 7 -6.53 10.42 3.54
N PHE A 8 -5.75 9.67 4.30
CA PHE A 8 -4.67 10.18 5.11
C PHE A 8 -3.34 9.80 4.48
N ALA A 9 -2.38 10.71 4.49
CA ALA A 9 -1.11 10.48 3.84
C ALA A 9 0.10 10.89 4.71
N LEU A 10 1.14 10.07 4.65
CA LEU A 10 2.50 10.41 5.07
C LEU A 10 3.39 10.44 3.83
N ILE A 11 3.97 11.60 3.53
CA ILE A 11 4.83 11.81 2.37
C ILE A 11 6.23 12.16 2.87
N ILE A 12 7.23 11.42 2.41
CA ILE A 12 8.62 11.58 2.83
C ILE A 12 9.48 11.78 1.58
N GLY A 13 10.25 12.87 1.53
CA GLY A 13 11.17 13.19 0.45
C GLY A 13 12.51 13.66 0.99
N ILE A 14 13.60 13.02 0.59
CA ILE A 14 14.93 13.31 1.15
C ILE A 14 15.95 13.44 0.03
N ASP A 15 16.42 14.67 -0.17
CA ASP A 15 17.54 14.98 -1.06
C ASP A 15 18.81 15.25 -0.25
N LEU A 16 18.71 15.97 0.86
CA LEU A 16 19.85 16.51 1.61
C LEU A 16 20.28 15.65 2.79
N TYR A 17 20.82 14.46 2.50
CA TYR A 17 21.41 13.58 3.51
C TYR A 17 22.59 14.23 4.24
N GLN A 18 22.64 14.09 5.57
CA GLN A 18 23.65 14.81 6.37
C GLN A 18 25.07 14.25 6.24
N VAL A 19 25.19 12.95 5.99
CA VAL A 19 26.49 12.23 5.92
C VAL A 19 26.73 11.60 4.54
N HIS A 20 25.68 11.37 3.77
CA HIS A 20 25.75 10.67 2.49
C HIS A 20 25.55 11.63 1.32
N ASN A 21 25.85 11.15 0.11
CA ASN A 21 25.65 11.95 -1.11
C ASN A 21 24.19 12.40 -1.23
N PRO A 22 23.95 13.62 -1.70
CA PRO A 22 22.60 14.10 -1.90
C PRO A 22 21.95 13.48 -3.14
N LEU A 23 20.61 13.49 -3.13
CA LEU A 23 19.78 13.35 -4.33
C LEU A 23 19.32 14.74 -4.78
N ASN A 24 18.66 14.82 -5.92
CA ASN A 24 18.17 16.08 -6.50
C ASN A 24 16.70 16.03 -6.92
N GLY A 25 16.02 14.89 -6.73
CA GLY A 25 14.65 14.72 -7.20
C GLY A 25 13.67 14.15 -6.19
N ALA A 26 14.11 13.69 -5.02
CA ALA A 26 13.24 13.06 -4.04
C ALA A 26 12.29 14.07 -3.40
N VAL A 27 12.76 15.28 -3.08
CA VAL A 27 11.89 16.35 -2.55
C VAL A 27 10.94 16.86 -3.63
N ALA A 28 11.41 17.00 -4.87
CA ALA A 28 10.57 17.39 -6.00
C ALA A 28 9.45 16.37 -6.25
N ASP A 29 9.74 15.08 -6.12
CA ASP A 29 8.77 14.00 -6.22
C ASP A 29 7.76 14.00 -5.08
N ALA A 30 8.21 14.12 -3.83
CA ALA A 30 7.34 14.23 -2.66
C ALA A 30 6.36 15.42 -2.81
N ASN A 31 6.86 16.59 -3.23
CA ASN A 31 6.02 17.76 -3.47
C ASN A 31 5.03 17.54 -4.62
N ALA A 32 5.45 16.88 -5.71
CA ALA A 32 4.56 16.59 -6.84
C ALA A 32 3.45 15.60 -6.46
N PHE A 33 3.76 14.62 -5.60
CA PHE A 33 2.79 13.66 -5.08
C PHE A 33 1.84 14.32 -4.06
N GLU A 34 2.37 15.17 -3.18
CA GLU A 34 1.57 15.98 -2.25
C GLU A 34 0.57 16.87 -3.00
N CYS A 35 1.02 17.57 -4.03
CA CYS A 35 0.18 18.41 -4.88
C CYS A 35 -0.96 17.59 -5.51
N PHE A 36 -0.65 16.42 -6.07
CA PHE A 36 -1.66 15.51 -6.63
C PHE A 36 -2.72 15.09 -5.59
N LEU A 37 -2.32 14.82 -4.35
CA LEU A 37 -3.27 14.47 -3.28
C LEU A 37 -4.08 15.69 -2.81
N LYS A 38 -3.46 16.87 -2.66
CA LYS A 38 -4.14 18.11 -2.23
C LYS A 38 -5.21 18.59 -3.22
N GLU A 39 -5.09 18.26 -4.50
CA GLU A 39 -6.14 18.49 -5.50
C GLU A 39 -7.44 17.71 -5.22
N ARG A 40 -7.37 16.64 -4.42
CA ARG A 40 -8.47 15.66 -4.21
C ARG A 40 -8.88 15.51 -2.76
N PHE A 41 -7.97 15.76 -1.81
CA PHE A 41 -8.16 15.51 -0.39
C PHE A 41 -7.74 16.72 0.47
N PRO A 42 -8.37 16.91 1.65
CA PRO A 42 -7.99 17.96 2.59
C PRO A 42 -6.51 17.94 2.97
N SER A 43 -5.85 19.10 2.90
CA SER A 43 -4.44 19.23 3.29
C SER A 43 -4.18 18.86 4.76
N SER A 44 -5.18 18.97 5.63
CA SER A 44 -5.07 18.58 7.04
C SER A 44 -4.90 17.08 7.26
N GLN A 45 -5.15 16.25 6.24
CA GLN A 45 -4.98 14.80 6.28
C GLN A 45 -3.61 14.35 5.73
N ILE A 46 -2.76 15.30 5.30
CA ILE A 46 -1.47 15.02 4.67
C ILE A 46 -0.36 15.54 5.55
N THR A 47 0.50 14.64 6.02
CA THR A 47 1.75 14.96 6.72
C THR A 47 2.91 14.78 5.76
N THR A 48 3.75 15.81 5.62
CA THR A 48 4.92 15.79 4.73
C THR A 48 6.19 16.03 5.55
N LEU A 49 7.19 15.17 5.38
CA LEU A 49 8.51 15.28 5.99
C LEU A 49 9.56 15.43 4.87
N LEU A 50 10.17 16.61 4.77
CA LEU A 50 11.19 16.91 3.77
C LEU A 50 12.57 17.12 4.40
N ASP A 51 13.61 16.57 3.77
CA ASP A 51 15.02 16.74 4.14
C ASP A 51 15.25 16.66 5.66
N ALA A 52 15.67 17.77 6.28
CA ALA A 52 16.01 17.85 7.71
C ALA A 52 14.87 17.43 8.64
N GLN A 53 13.62 17.41 8.17
CA GLN A 53 12.48 16.92 8.95
C GLN A 53 12.35 15.40 8.93
N ALA A 54 12.87 14.72 7.90
CA ALA A 54 12.77 13.28 7.71
C ALA A 54 13.85 12.51 8.48
N THR A 55 14.03 12.84 9.75
CA THR A 55 14.88 12.10 10.69
C THR A 55 14.27 10.74 11.00
N ARG A 56 15.10 9.80 11.43
CA ARG A 56 14.65 8.46 11.85
C ARG A 56 13.50 8.54 12.87
N GLU A 57 13.66 9.41 13.87
CA GLU A 57 12.67 9.59 14.93
C GLU A 57 11.38 10.23 14.42
N ASN A 58 11.47 11.27 13.57
CA ASN A 58 10.26 11.90 13.03
C ASN A 58 9.48 10.98 12.11
N ILE A 59 10.16 10.13 11.32
CA ILE A 59 9.50 9.11 10.51
C ILE A 59 8.76 8.12 11.41
N LYS A 60 9.42 7.57 12.44
CA LYS A 60 8.79 6.69 13.42
C LYS A 60 7.55 7.32 14.05
N LEU A 61 7.67 8.56 14.55
CA LEU A 61 6.55 9.30 15.15
C LEU A 61 5.40 9.52 14.16
N ALA A 62 5.68 9.69 12.86
CA ALA A 62 4.65 9.83 11.84
C ALA A 62 3.89 8.51 11.60
N PHE A 63 4.56 7.35 11.59
CA PHE A 63 3.90 6.04 11.56
C PHE A 63 3.04 5.82 12.82
N GLU A 64 3.55 6.17 14.01
CA GLU A 64 2.79 6.09 15.25
C GLU A 64 1.56 7.00 15.25
N ARG A 65 1.66 8.20 14.66
CA ARG A 65 0.51 9.09 14.46
C ARG A 65 -0.54 8.46 13.57
N LEU A 66 -0.19 7.89 12.43
CA LEU A 66 -1.15 7.19 11.56
C LEU A 66 -1.89 6.06 12.31
N ARG A 67 -1.18 5.33 13.19
CA ARG A 67 -1.78 4.28 14.02
C ARG A 67 -2.72 4.83 15.08
N ASN A 68 -2.38 5.95 15.72
CA ASN A 68 -3.06 6.43 16.93
C ASN A 68 -4.03 7.59 16.68
N ASP A 69 -4.03 8.20 15.50
CA ASP A 69 -4.85 9.37 15.19
C ASP A 69 -6.35 9.01 15.26
N PRO A 70 -7.14 9.64 16.15
CA PRO A 70 -8.56 9.36 16.29
C PRO A 70 -9.40 9.83 15.10
N ALA A 71 -8.88 10.71 14.23
CA ALA A 71 -9.56 11.14 13.02
C ALA A 71 -9.64 10.00 11.99
N ILE A 72 -8.64 9.12 11.96
CA ILE A 72 -8.55 7.98 11.04
C ILE A 72 -9.42 6.84 11.58
N GLN A 73 -10.47 6.51 10.86
CA GLN A 73 -11.35 5.38 11.19
C GLN A 73 -10.88 4.10 10.53
N LYS A 74 -11.38 2.98 11.05
CA LYS A 74 -11.14 1.68 10.45
C LYS A 74 -11.70 1.63 9.02
N GLY A 75 -10.84 1.34 8.04
CA GLY A 75 -11.17 1.29 6.62
C GLY A 75 -10.87 2.57 5.83
N ASP A 76 -10.58 3.69 6.50
CA ASP A 76 -10.09 4.91 5.84
C ASP A 76 -8.77 4.60 5.12
N ALA A 77 -8.52 5.26 3.99
CA ALA A 77 -7.32 4.98 3.21
C ALA A 77 -6.11 5.66 3.83
N ILE A 78 -5.00 4.93 3.92
CA ILE A 78 -3.72 5.43 4.41
C ILE A 78 -2.67 5.25 3.31
N ILE A 79 -2.07 6.35 2.86
CA ILE A 79 -1.02 6.36 1.85
C ILE A 79 0.30 6.73 2.54
N ILE A 80 1.32 5.90 2.37
CA ILE A 80 2.67 6.18 2.84
C ILE A 80 3.56 6.22 1.60
N TYR A 81 4.12 7.39 1.32
CA TYR A 81 4.97 7.64 0.17
C TYR A 81 6.38 7.98 0.64
N PHE A 82 7.38 7.31 0.08
CA PHE A 82 8.79 7.59 0.34
C PHE A 82 9.56 7.74 -0.97
N ALA A 83 10.28 8.85 -1.11
CA ALA A 83 11.32 9.05 -2.11
C ALA A 83 12.63 9.42 -1.41
N GLY A 84 13.71 8.75 -1.79
CA GLY A 84 15.02 8.96 -1.18
C GLY A 84 15.94 7.76 -1.42
N HIS A 85 17.05 7.71 -0.71
CA HIS A 85 17.92 6.55 -0.69
C HIS A 85 17.26 5.36 0.01
N GLY A 86 17.38 4.19 -0.60
CA GLY A 86 17.30 2.91 0.10
C GLY A 86 18.70 2.31 0.31
N GLY A 87 18.76 1.26 1.11
CA GLY A 87 20.00 0.56 1.43
C GLY A 87 19.77 -0.91 1.72
N ARG A 88 20.88 -1.64 1.87
CA ARG A 88 20.94 -3.01 2.36
C ARG A 88 22.09 -3.16 3.34
N ALA A 89 21.83 -3.87 4.43
CA ALA A 89 22.86 -4.28 5.36
C ALA A 89 22.69 -5.77 5.72
N PRO A 90 23.80 -6.46 6.01
CA PRO A 90 23.71 -7.80 6.59
C PRO A 90 23.05 -7.73 7.97
N VAL A 91 22.36 -8.80 8.35
CA VAL A 91 21.95 -9.02 9.74
C VAL A 91 23.06 -9.78 10.45
N SER A 92 23.33 -9.43 11.70
CA SER A 92 24.28 -10.18 12.52
C SER A 92 23.87 -11.66 12.63
N ASP A 93 24.86 -12.55 12.52
CA ASP A 93 24.70 -13.98 12.70
C ASP A 93 24.09 -14.33 14.08
N ASP A 94 24.33 -13.48 15.09
CA ASP A 94 23.83 -13.67 16.45
C ASP A 94 22.32 -13.39 16.59
N TRP A 95 21.69 -12.77 15.58
CA TRP A 95 20.33 -12.23 15.66
C TRP A 95 19.30 -13.08 14.90
N MET A 96 19.72 -13.98 14.01
CA MET A 96 18.83 -14.85 13.26
C MET A 96 19.24 -16.32 13.42
N GLY A 97 18.41 -17.10 14.12
CA GLY A 97 18.55 -18.57 14.25
C GLY A 97 18.31 -19.37 12.96
N TRP A 98 18.21 -18.71 11.81
CA TRP A 98 18.05 -19.31 10.49
C TRP A 98 18.65 -18.38 9.42
N LYS A 99 19.47 -18.94 8.51
CA LYS A 99 20.05 -18.25 7.36
C LYS A 99 19.38 -18.72 6.06
N PRO A 100 18.68 -17.86 5.30
CA PRO A 100 18.83 -17.90 3.85
C PRO A 100 20.24 -17.40 3.51
N GLN A 101 21.01 -18.20 2.78
CA GLN A 101 22.19 -17.72 2.05
C GLN A 101 21.80 -16.41 1.34
N ASP A 102 22.50 -15.31 1.61
CA ASP A 102 22.23 -13.94 1.11
C ASP A 102 21.22 -13.06 1.90
N SER A 103 20.98 -13.31 3.19
CA SER A 103 20.07 -12.50 4.04
C SER A 103 20.54 -11.06 4.33
N GLN A 104 20.51 -10.21 3.31
CA GLN A 104 20.57 -8.76 3.45
C GLN A 104 19.17 -8.23 3.80
N ILE A 105 19.09 -7.32 4.76
CA ILE A 105 17.86 -6.62 5.10
C ILE A 105 17.83 -5.29 4.37
N GLU A 106 16.70 -5.03 3.69
CA GLU A 106 16.45 -3.79 2.99
C GLU A 106 16.05 -2.70 3.98
N MET A 107 16.31 -1.44 3.64
CA MET A 107 15.92 -0.31 4.47
C MET A 107 15.61 0.93 3.64
N ILE A 108 14.73 1.77 4.19
CA ILE A 108 14.61 3.17 3.79
C ILE A 108 15.61 4.00 4.62
N CYS A 109 16.27 4.98 4.01
CA CYS A 109 17.32 5.75 4.67
C CYS A 109 16.79 7.12 5.11
N PRO A 110 16.73 7.41 6.43
CA PRO A 110 16.37 8.73 6.93
C PRO A 110 17.50 9.74 6.70
N VAL A 111 17.21 11.04 6.81
CA VAL A 111 18.18 12.13 6.51
C VAL A 111 19.42 12.09 7.40
N ASP A 112 19.27 11.58 8.63
CA ASP A 112 20.25 11.52 9.69
C ASP A 112 21.00 10.18 9.77
N ILE A 113 20.81 9.29 8.79
CA ILE A 113 21.58 8.05 8.68
C ILE A 113 23.09 8.34 8.65
N GLY A 114 23.85 7.56 9.42
CA GLY A 114 25.30 7.72 9.55
C GLY A 114 25.75 8.72 10.61
N ILE A 115 24.85 9.54 11.16
CA ILE A 115 25.20 10.46 12.25
C ILE A 115 25.50 9.67 13.52
N ARG A 116 26.55 10.07 14.23
CA ARG A 116 26.82 9.58 15.58
C ARG A 116 26.04 10.41 16.60
N SER A 117 25.13 9.77 17.32
CA SER A 117 24.24 10.42 18.29
C SER A 117 24.40 9.83 19.69
N GLY A 118 24.00 10.62 20.71
CA GLY A 118 24.02 10.23 22.11
C GLY A 118 25.41 10.12 22.76
N LEU A 119 25.42 9.84 24.07
CA LEU A 119 26.65 9.71 24.88
C LEU A 119 27.51 8.51 24.44
N ALA A 120 26.86 7.44 23.97
CA ALA A 120 27.51 6.25 23.45
C ALA A 120 28.03 6.40 22.01
N LYS A 121 27.78 7.54 21.35
CA LYS A 121 28.13 7.81 19.94
C LYS A 121 27.66 6.72 18.99
N THR A 122 26.47 6.17 19.21
CA THR A 122 25.89 5.16 18.34
C THR A 122 25.55 5.79 16.99
N THR A 123 25.85 5.07 15.91
CA THR A 123 25.53 5.52 14.56
C THR A 123 24.05 5.29 14.28
N ILE A 124 23.34 6.30 13.81
CA ILE A 124 21.95 6.18 13.38
C ILE A 124 21.92 5.32 12.10
N GLY A 125 21.23 4.18 12.17
CA GLY A 125 21.03 3.29 11.02
C GLY A 125 19.83 3.67 10.15
N GLY A 126 19.73 3.07 8.97
CA GLY A 126 18.52 3.11 8.14
C GLY A 126 17.36 2.35 8.80
N ILE A 127 16.12 2.60 8.37
CA ILE A 127 14.92 1.96 8.94
C ILE A 127 14.66 0.67 8.17
N PRO A 128 14.87 -0.50 8.79
CA PRO A 128 14.76 -1.78 8.12
C PRO A 128 13.34 -2.12 7.68
N ASP A 129 13.21 -2.91 6.62
CA ASP A 129 11.93 -3.40 6.10
C ASP A 129 11.10 -4.14 7.16
N LEU A 130 11.74 -4.93 8.04
CA LEU A 130 11.10 -5.57 9.19
C LEU A 130 10.50 -4.55 10.16
N THR A 131 11.23 -3.47 10.44
CA THR A 131 10.75 -2.40 11.33
C THR A 131 9.55 -1.68 10.69
N VAL A 132 9.62 -1.39 9.38
CA VAL A 132 8.49 -0.82 8.63
C VAL A 132 7.29 -1.77 8.62
N ALA A 133 7.52 -3.07 8.40
CA ALA A 133 6.46 -4.08 8.42
C ALA A 133 5.74 -4.15 9.77
N ILE A 134 6.46 -4.10 10.88
CA ILE A 134 5.88 -4.05 12.24
C ILE A 134 5.01 -2.81 12.41
N TRP A 135 5.46 -1.64 11.95
CA TRP A 135 4.66 -0.41 12.00
C TRP A 135 3.39 -0.52 11.16
N LEU A 136 3.49 -1.04 9.93
CA LEU A 136 2.35 -1.26 9.04
C LEU A 136 1.35 -2.27 9.60
N ASN A 137 1.81 -3.36 10.21
CA ASN A 137 0.94 -4.32 10.87
C ASN A 137 0.27 -3.70 12.11
N GLY A 138 0.97 -2.82 12.83
CA GLY A 138 0.40 -1.99 13.88
C GLY A 138 -0.74 -1.11 13.37
N ILE A 139 -0.53 -0.37 12.27
CA ILE A 139 -1.57 0.45 11.63
C ILE A 139 -2.73 -0.44 11.15
N ALA A 140 -2.44 -1.58 10.51
CA ALA A 140 -3.47 -2.47 9.97
C ALA A 140 -4.38 -3.07 11.06
N ARG A 141 -3.83 -3.37 12.24
CA ARG A 141 -4.62 -3.84 13.40
C ARG A 141 -5.61 -2.78 13.88
N GLU A 142 -5.17 -1.52 14.00
CA GLU A 142 -6.01 -0.43 14.52
C GLU A 142 -6.96 0.15 13.45
N LYS A 143 -6.47 0.34 12.22
CA LYS A 143 -7.13 1.10 11.14
C LYS A 143 -7.59 0.24 9.97
N GLY A 144 -7.25 -1.05 9.94
CA GLY A 144 -7.56 -1.94 8.82
C GLY A 144 -6.52 -1.88 7.70
N ASN A 145 -6.70 -2.73 6.70
CA ASN A 145 -5.71 -2.99 5.66
C ASN A 145 -5.85 -2.13 4.39
N ASN A 146 -6.50 -0.97 4.48
CA ASN A 146 -6.59 -0.02 3.37
C ASN A 146 -5.35 0.89 3.36
N ILE A 147 -4.18 0.26 3.34
CA ILE A 147 -2.88 0.92 3.44
C ILE A 147 -2.14 0.70 2.13
N THR A 148 -1.54 1.77 1.59
CA THR A 148 -0.65 1.71 0.42
C THR A 148 0.71 2.24 0.81
N LEU A 149 1.75 1.42 0.65
CA LEU A 149 3.14 1.84 0.75
C LEU A 149 3.70 2.05 -0.65
N ILE A 150 4.25 3.22 -0.93
CA ILE A 150 4.85 3.61 -2.21
C ILE A 150 6.32 3.96 -1.97
N LEU A 151 7.23 3.21 -2.59
CA LEU A 151 8.67 3.35 -2.42
C LEU A 151 9.34 3.72 -3.76
N ASP A 152 9.86 4.93 -3.85
CA ASP A 152 10.75 5.38 -4.94
C ASP A 152 12.21 5.43 -4.48
N CYS A 153 12.77 4.24 -4.23
CA CYS A 153 14.14 4.04 -3.75
C CYS A 153 14.74 2.69 -4.23
N CYS A 154 16.07 2.57 -4.18
CA CYS A 154 16.79 1.34 -4.49
C CYS A 154 17.05 0.48 -3.25
N HIS A 155 16.94 -0.83 -3.38
CA HIS A 155 17.46 -1.75 -2.37
C HIS A 155 18.60 -2.64 -2.88
N SER A 156 18.93 -2.67 -4.17
CA SER A 156 19.88 -3.68 -4.69
C SER A 156 21.34 -3.55 -4.23
N ALA A 157 21.98 -4.72 -4.02
CA ALA A 157 23.41 -4.89 -3.72
C ALA A 157 24.32 -4.87 -4.97
N GLY A 158 23.74 -4.72 -6.18
CA GLY A 158 24.49 -4.82 -7.43
C GLY A 158 25.58 -3.76 -7.55
N ALA A 159 26.80 -4.17 -7.91
CA ALA A 159 27.83 -3.26 -8.41
C ALA A 159 27.29 -2.49 -9.63
N ASN A 160 27.63 -1.21 -9.74
CA ASN A 160 27.29 -0.31 -10.84
C ASN A 160 27.41 -1.02 -12.20
N ARG A 161 26.31 -1.59 -12.71
CA ARG A 161 26.15 -1.89 -14.13
C ARG A 161 25.39 -0.76 -14.80
N CYS A 162 25.74 0.46 -14.44
CA CYS A 162 25.38 1.61 -15.25
C CYS A 162 26.65 1.99 -15.99
N ASP A 163 26.58 1.80 -17.31
CA ASP A 163 27.40 2.56 -18.24
C ASP A 163 27.36 4.05 -17.85
N GLU A 164 28.43 4.76 -18.19
CA GLU A 164 28.79 6.13 -17.79
C GLU A 164 27.79 7.24 -18.23
N GLU A 165 26.47 7.00 -18.22
CA GLU A 165 25.46 8.04 -18.38
C GLU A 165 25.33 8.84 -17.08
N THR A 166 26.15 9.89 -16.98
CA THR A 166 26.18 10.89 -15.89
C THR A 166 24.81 11.53 -15.56
N ALA A 167 23.79 11.34 -16.40
CA ALA A 167 22.47 11.93 -16.23
C ALA A 167 21.55 11.16 -15.27
N TYR A 168 21.86 9.89 -14.92
CA TYR A 168 21.01 9.06 -14.06
C TYR A 168 21.69 8.75 -12.73
N VAL A 169 21.03 9.14 -11.64
CA VAL A 169 21.55 8.93 -10.28
C VAL A 169 20.76 7.83 -9.59
N PRO A 170 21.39 6.74 -9.13
CA PRO A 170 20.69 5.70 -8.39
C PRO A 170 20.29 6.20 -7.00
N ARG A 171 19.05 5.91 -6.60
CA ARG A 171 18.52 6.23 -5.27
C ARG A 171 18.96 5.22 -4.20
N ARG A 172 20.28 5.08 -4.01
CA ARG A 172 20.90 4.14 -3.06
C ARG A 172 22.04 4.73 -2.19
N ILE A 173 22.12 4.33 -0.93
CA ILE A 173 23.35 4.40 -0.14
C ILE A 173 24.12 3.07 -0.24
N SER A 174 25.36 3.14 -0.72
CA SER A 174 26.27 1.99 -0.69
C SER A 174 26.85 1.82 0.71
N ASN A 175 26.80 0.60 1.25
CA ASN A 175 27.28 0.26 2.59
C ASN A 175 26.69 1.16 3.70
N PRO A 176 25.36 1.16 3.89
CA PRO A 176 24.75 1.88 5.00
C PRO A 176 25.27 1.33 6.35
N PRO A 177 25.12 2.09 7.45
CA PRO A 177 25.44 1.58 8.79
C PRO A 177 24.73 0.26 9.09
N ASP A 178 25.37 -0.57 9.92
CA ASP A 178 24.80 -1.84 10.37
C ASP A 178 23.45 -1.64 11.06
N ILE A 179 22.64 -2.69 11.01
CA ILE A 179 21.35 -2.75 11.71
C ILE A 179 21.57 -2.49 13.21
N SER A 180 20.75 -1.64 13.80
CA SER A 180 20.87 -1.27 15.21
C SER A 180 20.36 -2.38 16.15
N LEU A 181 20.91 -2.45 17.36
CA LEU A 181 20.40 -3.33 18.41
C LEU A 181 18.95 -2.98 18.80
N ASP A 182 18.56 -1.72 18.67
CA ASP A 182 17.20 -1.27 18.93
C ASP A 182 16.20 -1.86 17.93
N ASP A 183 16.55 -1.91 16.64
CA ASP A 183 15.76 -2.61 15.62
C ASP A 183 15.62 -4.09 15.98
N TYR A 184 16.73 -4.74 16.33
CA TYR A 184 16.69 -6.13 16.77
C TYR A 184 15.74 -6.34 17.96
N ASN A 185 15.78 -5.47 18.97
CA ASN A 185 14.92 -5.56 20.14
C ASN A 185 13.44 -5.38 19.78
N ILE A 186 13.12 -4.47 18.86
CA ILE A 186 11.76 -4.31 18.32
C ILE A 186 11.30 -5.63 17.72
N TRP A 187 12.10 -6.23 16.84
CA TRP A 187 11.77 -7.49 16.17
C TRP A 187 11.66 -8.67 17.14
N ALA A 188 12.55 -8.74 18.12
CA ALA A 188 12.58 -9.79 19.14
C ALA A 188 11.44 -9.64 20.17
N SER A 189 10.78 -8.50 20.22
CA SER A 189 9.59 -8.28 21.07
C SER A 189 8.28 -8.57 20.33
N ASP A 190 8.29 -8.51 19.00
CA ASP A 190 7.10 -8.65 18.17
C ASP A 190 6.69 -10.13 17.96
N PRO A 191 5.47 -10.55 18.38
CA PRO A 191 5.03 -11.94 18.29
C PRO A 191 4.95 -12.46 16.86
N GLU A 192 4.55 -11.60 15.93
CA GLU A 192 4.47 -11.92 14.50
C GLU A 192 5.88 -12.25 13.98
N THR A 193 6.84 -11.37 14.23
CA THR A 193 8.24 -11.56 13.81
C THR A 193 8.88 -12.80 14.41
N LYS A 194 8.57 -13.13 15.68
CA LYS A 194 9.00 -14.42 16.29
C LYS A 194 8.46 -15.62 15.53
N ASN A 195 7.17 -15.62 15.19
CA ASN A 195 6.55 -16.74 14.50
C ASN A 195 7.08 -16.92 13.07
N ALA A 196 7.29 -15.83 12.33
CA ALA A 196 7.88 -15.88 10.99
C ALA A 196 9.32 -16.41 10.99
N ARG A 197 10.10 -16.11 12.04
CA ARG A 197 11.44 -16.69 12.24
C ARG A 197 11.38 -18.20 12.50
N SER A 198 10.38 -18.68 13.24
CA SER A 198 10.18 -20.12 13.45
C SER A 198 9.72 -20.86 12.18
N THR A 199 9.08 -20.17 11.23
CA THR A 199 8.53 -20.77 10.00
C THR A 199 9.37 -20.52 8.75
N GLY A 200 10.44 -19.72 8.83
CA GLY A 200 11.32 -19.41 7.69
C GLY A 200 10.68 -18.53 6.62
N VAL A 201 9.65 -17.74 6.97
CA VAL A 201 8.95 -16.87 6.01
C VAL A 201 9.66 -15.51 5.93
N PRO A 202 10.13 -15.08 4.73
CA PRO A 202 10.70 -13.76 4.56
C PRO A 202 9.66 -12.67 4.83
N LEU A 203 10.04 -11.71 5.67
CA LEU A 203 9.23 -10.59 6.16
C LEU A 203 9.57 -9.27 5.44
N ALA A 204 9.93 -9.33 4.16
CA ALA A 204 10.23 -8.13 3.37
C ALA A 204 9.07 -7.11 3.44
N PHE A 205 9.23 -5.94 2.84
CA PHE A 205 8.20 -4.86 2.79
C PHE A 205 6.77 -5.30 2.43
N VAL A 206 6.54 -6.54 2.05
CA VAL A 206 5.24 -7.17 1.77
C VAL A 206 4.42 -7.46 3.05
N GLY A 207 5.03 -7.52 4.24
CA GLY A 207 4.34 -7.84 5.50
C GLY A 207 3.92 -9.32 5.61
N GLN A 208 3.42 -9.73 6.79
CA GLN A 208 2.98 -11.12 7.01
C GLN A 208 1.78 -11.47 6.16
N ASN A 209 1.84 -12.62 5.48
CA ASN A 209 0.82 -13.12 4.56
C ASN A 209 0.40 -12.13 3.45
N GLN A 210 1.14 -11.03 3.28
CA GLN A 210 0.83 -9.95 2.34
C GLN A 210 -0.51 -9.25 2.62
N GLU A 211 -1.00 -9.25 3.86
CA GLU A 211 -2.38 -8.81 4.17
C GLU A 211 -2.49 -7.41 4.79
N SER A 212 -1.41 -6.80 5.27
CA SER A 212 -1.53 -5.50 5.94
C SER A 212 -1.73 -4.33 4.97
N HIS A 213 -1.13 -4.40 3.78
CA HIS A 213 -1.08 -3.28 2.85
C HIS A 213 -0.81 -3.73 1.40
N VAL A 214 -0.92 -2.80 0.46
CA VAL A 214 -0.42 -2.93 -0.91
C VAL A 214 0.90 -2.18 -1.03
N LEU A 215 1.92 -2.82 -1.59
CA LEU A 215 3.24 -2.24 -1.86
C LEU A 215 3.39 -1.91 -3.34
N LEU A 216 3.69 -0.65 -3.63
CA LEU A 216 4.18 -0.18 -4.93
C LEU A 216 5.66 0.19 -4.79
N ALA A 217 6.55 -0.55 -5.46
CA ALA A 217 7.98 -0.27 -5.43
C ALA A 217 8.50 0.12 -6.81
N ALA A 218 9.45 1.05 -6.85
CA ALA A 218 10.03 1.57 -8.09
C ALA A 218 10.78 0.53 -8.92
N CYS A 219 11.33 -0.51 -8.29
CA CYS A 219 12.12 -1.54 -8.94
C CYS A 219 12.08 -2.87 -8.16
N GLY A 220 12.51 -3.97 -8.79
CA GLY A 220 12.72 -5.24 -8.11
C GLY A 220 13.94 -5.26 -7.18
N GLN A 221 14.08 -6.33 -6.39
CA GLN A 221 15.17 -6.47 -5.41
C GLN A 221 16.58 -6.43 -6.04
N ILE A 222 16.77 -6.87 -7.27
CA ILE A 222 18.09 -6.85 -7.93
C ILE A 222 18.28 -5.65 -8.86
N GLU A 223 17.33 -4.73 -8.87
CA GLU A 223 17.28 -3.58 -9.77
C GLU A 223 17.58 -2.27 -9.03
N LEU A 224 17.74 -1.19 -9.79
CA LEU A 224 17.96 0.15 -9.25
C LEU A 224 16.81 1.06 -9.69
N ALA A 225 16.35 1.90 -8.76
CA ALA A 225 15.53 3.06 -9.01
C ALA A 225 16.41 4.29 -9.29
N PHE A 226 16.14 5.00 -10.37
CA PHE A 226 16.93 6.16 -10.78
C PHE A 226 16.15 7.47 -10.67
N GLU A 227 16.90 8.54 -10.50
CA GLU A 227 16.44 9.89 -10.82
C GLU A 227 17.21 10.48 -12.00
N ASN A 228 16.48 11.27 -12.77
CA ASN A 228 16.98 12.03 -13.90
C ASN A 228 16.20 13.33 -13.97
N ASP A 229 16.87 14.42 -14.36
CA ASP A 229 16.23 15.73 -14.51
C ASP A 229 15.42 16.10 -13.24
N LYS A 230 16.08 15.94 -12.08
CA LYS A 230 15.55 16.27 -10.75
C LYS A 230 14.22 15.58 -10.41
N ARG A 231 13.96 14.39 -10.97
CA ARG A 231 12.75 13.58 -10.69
C ARG A 231 13.08 12.10 -10.73
N GLY A 232 12.41 11.31 -9.91
CA GLY A 232 12.44 9.86 -9.95
C GLY A 232 11.70 9.34 -11.15
N LEU A 233 12.28 8.37 -11.87
CA LEU A 233 11.64 7.81 -13.05
C LEU A 233 10.30 7.14 -12.69
N PHE A 234 10.25 6.46 -11.54
CA PHE A 234 9.04 5.82 -11.06
C PHE A 234 7.97 6.84 -10.69
N THR A 235 8.28 7.83 -9.86
CA THR A 235 7.28 8.82 -9.46
C THR A 235 6.75 9.63 -10.65
N ARG A 236 7.60 9.96 -11.63
CA ARG A 236 7.16 10.61 -12.87
C ARG A 236 6.12 9.77 -13.61
N GLY A 237 6.44 8.51 -13.91
CA GLY A 237 5.52 7.61 -14.60
C GLY A 237 4.27 7.27 -13.79
N LEU A 238 4.39 7.12 -12.47
CA LEU A 238 3.27 6.87 -11.55
C LEU A 238 2.27 8.03 -11.58
N LEU A 239 2.75 9.27 -11.44
CA LEU A 239 1.91 10.46 -11.44
C LEU A 239 1.27 10.71 -12.82
N ASP A 240 1.96 10.38 -13.91
CA ASP A 240 1.39 10.50 -15.25
C ASP A 240 0.16 9.60 -15.42
N VAL A 241 0.25 8.34 -15.00
CA VAL A 241 -0.91 7.41 -15.04
C VAL A 241 -2.01 7.87 -14.10
N LEU A 242 -1.68 8.24 -12.85
CA LEU A 242 -2.66 8.69 -11.85
C LEU A 242 -3.43 9.93 -12.28
N ARG A 243 -2.79 10.88 -12.98
CA ARG A 243 -3.44 12.10 -13.47
C ARG A 243 -4.30 11.88 -14.70
N GLN A 244 -3.94 10.92 -15.55
CA GLN A 244 -4.66 10.63 -16.80
C GLN A 244 -5.80 9.62 -16.60
N SER A 245 -5.85 8.93 -15.45
CA SER A 245 -6.82 7.88 -15.17
C SER A 245 -7.98 8.36 -14.29
N ASP A 246 -9.13 7.71 -14.44
CA ASP A 246 -10.22 7.78 -13.47
C ASP A 246 -9.94 6.83 -12.30
N LEU A 247 -9.61 7.39 -11.13
CA LEU A 247 -9.28 6.62 -9.93
C LEU A 247 -10.41 5.68 -9.47
N ARG A 248 -11.66 5.87 -9.93
CA ARG A 248 -12.80 4.97 -9.64
C ARG A 248 -12.61 3.55 -10.15
N ASN A 249 -11.90 3.43 -11.28
CA ASN A 249 -11.82 2.19 -12.04
C ASN A 249 -10.38 1.68 -12.16
N LEU A 250 -9.43 2.38 -11.54
CA LEU A 250 -8.02 2.03 -11.59
C LEU A 250 -7.66 1.14 -10.42
N THR A 251 -7.26 -0.10 -10.67
CA THR A 251 -6.70 -1.00 -9.64
C THR A 251 -5.20 -0.75 -9.47
N TYR A 252 -4.61 -1.16 -8.34
CA TYR A 252 -3.15 -1.04 -8.17
C TYR A 252 -2.38 -1.86 -9.22
N THR A 253 -2.87 -3.07 -9.55
CA THR A 253 -2.32 -3.90 -10.63
C THR A 253 -2.33 -3.14 -11.96
N SER A 254 -3.46 -2.56 -12.36
CA SER A 254 -3.57 -1.83 -13.62
C SER A 254 -2.79 -0.51 -13.60
N LEU A 255 -2.70 0.16 -12.45
CA LEU A 255 -1.86 1.35 -12.27
C LEU A 255 -0.40 1.01 -12.62
N ILE A 256 0.19 0.01 -11.98
CA ILE A 256 1.59 -0.35 -12.18
C ILE A 256 1.85 -0.88 -13.59
N GLN A 257 0.94 -1.66 -14.17
CA GLN A 257 1.08 -2.14 -15.56
C GLN A 257 1.13 -1.00 -16.59
N ASN A 258 0.51 0.15 -16.28
CA ASN A 258 0.49 1.31 -17.16
C ASN A 258 1.64 2.28 -16.90
N VAL A 259 2.39 2.14 -15.80
CA VAL A 259 3.59 2.97 -15.55
C VAL A 259 4.65 2.65 -16.59
N ARG A 260 5.08 3.70 -17.31
CA ARG A 260 6.14 3.60 -18.32
C ARG A 260 7.41 4.24 -17.78
N ILE A 261 8.47 3.45 -17.66
CA ILE A 261 9.80 3.91 -17.30
C ILE A 261 10.64 4.03 -18.58
N PRO A 262 11.21 5.21 -18.90
CA PRO A 262 12.06 5.35 -20.07
C PRO A 262 13.33 4.51 -19.88
N LYS A 263 13.50 3.49 -20.72
CA LYS A 263 14.77 2.83 -21.07
C LYS A 263 15.80 2.60 -19.94
N PHE A 264 15.39 1.92 -18.85
CA PHE A 264 16.29 1.29 -17.87
C PHE A 264 15.73 -0.07 -17.44
N ASN A 265 16.58 -0.96 -16.90
CA ASN A 265 16.15 -2.21 -16.23
C ASN A 265 15.52 -1.90 -14.85
N GLN A 266 14.59 -0.95 -14.81
CA GLN A 266 13.82 -0.55 -13.65
C GLN A 266 12.37 -0.97 -13.88
N ASN A 267 11.93 -2.02 -13.21
CA ASN A 267 10.60 -2.59 -13.36
C ASN A 267 9.78 -2.37 -12.09
N PRO A 268 8.80 -1.43 -12.11
CA PRO A 268 7.94 -1.20 -10.97
C PRO A 268 7.19 -2.47 -10.54
N GLN A 269 7.06 -2.66 -9.23
CA GLN A 269 6.45 -3.83 -8.63
C GLN A 269 5.16 -3.48 -7.89
N CYS A 270 4.18 -4.38 -7.95
CA CYS A 270 2.94 -4.31 -7.17
C CYS A 270 2.78 -5.61 -6.37
N GLN A 271 2.83 -5.52 -5.05
CA GLN A 271 2.74 -6.68 -4.15
C GLN A 271 1.67 -6.45 -3.07
N GLY A 272 1.21 -7.55 -2.44
CA GLY A 272 0.09 -7.50 -1.50
C GLY A 272 -1.10 -8.33 -1.95
N ARG A 273 -1.82 -8.92 -1.00
CA ARG A 273 -3.07 -9.69 -1.21
C ARG A 273 -4.16 -8.86 -1.87
N TYR A 274 -4.13 -7.53 -1.67
CA TYR A 274 -5.18 -6.61 -2.08
C TYR A 274 -4.81 -5.73 -3.29
N ARG A 275 -3.82 -6.14 -4.09
CA ARG A 275 -3.35 -5.40 -5.28
C ARG A 275 -4.42 -5.16 -6.36
N ASP A 276 -5.48 -5.95 -6.38
CA ASP A 276 -6.58 -5.79 -7.34
C ASP A 276 -7.68 -4.85 -6.85
N ARG A 277 -7.51 -4.23 -5.67
CA ARG A 277 -8.40 -3.14 -5.19
C ARG A 277 -8.22 -1.88 -6.02
N VAL A 278 -9.28 -1.07 -6.04
CA VAL A 278 -9.27 0.29 -6.57
C VAL A 278 -8.30 1.16 -5.77
N VAL A 279 -7.51 1.97 -6.48
CA VAL A 279 -6.48 2.84 -5.93
C VAL A 279 -7.08 3.83 -4.92
N PHE A 280 -6.48 3.89 -3.73
CA PHE A 280 -6.87 4.70 -2.57
C PHE A 280 -8.29 4.52 -2.07
N ASN A 281 -9.03 3.54 -2.60
CA ASN A 281 -10.45 3.36 -2.32
C ASN A 281 -11.24 4.69 -2.43
N ALA A 282 -10.86 5.53 -3.40
CA ALA A 282 -11.11 6.97 -3.42
C ALA A 282 -12.62 7.36 -3.34
N HIS A 283 -13.55 6.43 -3.50
CA HIS A 283 -14.99 6.70 -3.53
C HIS A 283 -15.82 6.03 -2.43
N THR A 284 -15.20 5.65 -1.31
CA THR A 284 -15.95 5.14 -0.16
C THR A 284 -16.12 6.22 0.90
N THR A 285 -17.13 7.09 0.74
CA THR A 285 -17.79 7.71 1.90
C THR A 285 -17.94 6.66 2.99
N ARG A 286 -17.49 6.99 4.23
CA ARG A 286 -17.63 6.14 5.43
C ARG A 286 -18.92 5.34 5.36
N GLY A 287 -18.77 4.04 5.12
CA GLY A 287 -19.86 3.18 4.70
C GLY A 287 -19.27 2.07 3.85
N ASN A 288 -18.86 1.00 4.50
CA ASN A 288 -18.49 -0.24 3.85
C ASN A 288 -19.72 -0.77 3.07
N LEU A 289 -19.94 -0.37 1.81
CA LEU A 289 -21.16 -0.68 1.04
C LEU A 289 -20.91 -0.65 -0.48
N SER A 290 -19.98 -1.46 -1.00
CA SER A 290 -19.93 -1.69 -2.46
C SER A 290 -21.17 -2.46 -2.89
N LEU A 291 -22.14 -1.76 -3.45
CA LEU A 291 -23.28 -2.38 -4.11
C LEU A 291 -22.81 -3.11 -5.37
N ILE A 292 -23.01 -4.42 -5.43
CA ILE A 292 -22.68 -5.26 -6.58
C ILE A 292 -23.84 -5.21 -7.57
N GLN A 293 -23.57 -4.82 -8.81
CA GLN A 293 -24.60 -4.77 -9.84
C GLN A 293 -25.05 -6.19 -10.22
N GLY A 294 -26.34 -6.36 -10.45
CA GLY A 294 -26.89 -7.55 -11.06
C GLY A 294 -27.95 -7.24 -12.11
N PHE A 295 -28.36 -8.29 -12.83
CA PHE A 295 -29.29 -8.21 -13.95
C PHE A 295 -30.32 -9.31 -13.84
N LYS A 296 -31.55 -8.99 -14.23
CA LYS A 296 -32.63 -9.96 -14.42
C LYS A 296 -32.80 -10.21 -15.92
N GLY A 297 -32.76 -11.47 -16.34
CA GLY A 297 -32.91 -11.88 -17.74
C GLY A 297 -33.14 -13.39 -17.86
N ASN A 298 -33.95 -13.82 -18.84
CA ASN A 298 -34.26 -15.24 -19.10
C ASN A 298 -34.73 -16.04 -17.87
N GLY A 299 -35.51 -15.41 -16.97
CA GLY A 299 -36.00 -16.06 -15.74
C GLY A 299 -34.95 -16.23 -14.63
N MET A 300 -33.74 -15.70 -14.82
CA MET A 300 -32.65 -15.74 -13.83
C MET A 300 -32.33 -14.35 -13.30
N ILE A 301 -31.85 -14.33 -12.05
CA ILE A 301 -31.25 -13.16 -11.43
C ILE A 301 -29.75 -13.43 -11.31
N VAL A 302 -28.94 -12.61 -11.98
CA VAL A 302 -27.49 -12.79 -12.06
C VAL A 302 -26.80 -11.63 -11.35
N LEU A 303 -25.95 -11.95 -10.38
CA LEU A 303 -25.03 -11.03 -9.72
C LEU A 303 -23.70 -10.99 -10.48
N LYS A 304 -23.16 -9.80 -10.76
CA LYS A 304 -21.81 -9.64 -11.36
C LYS A 304 -20.69 -9.77 -10.31
N ALA A 305 -20.78 -10.81 -9.48
CA ALA A 305 -19.73 -11.25 -8.59
C ALA A 305 -19.85 -12.77 -8.44
N GLY A 306 -18.73 -13.45 -8.21
CA GLY A 306 -18.62 -14.90 -8.20
C GLY A 306 -17.51 -15.38 -7.27
N GLU A 307 -17.04 -16.61 -7.46
CA GLU A 307 -16.03 -17.24 -6.59
C GLU A 307 -14.77 -16.39 -6.42
N VAL A 308 -14.25 -15.79 -7.50
CA VAL A 308 -13.03 -14.97 -7.44
C VAL A 308 -13.23 -13.67 -6.66
N HIS A 309 -14.48 -13.28 -6.43
CA HIS A 309 -14.87 -12.13 -5.62
C HIS A 309 -15.18 -12.51 -4.17
N GLY A 310 -14.97 -13.78 -3.77
CA GLY A 310 -15.18 -14.28 -2.42
C GLY A 310 -16.62 -14.67 -2.08
N ILE A 311 -17.52 -14.70 -3.07
CA ILE A 311 -18.92 -15.08 -2.88
C ILE A 311 -19.02 -16.59 -2.59
N LYS A 312 -19.80 -16.95 -1.59
CA LYS A 312 -20.03 -18.35 -1.18
C LYS A 312 -21.44 -18.81 -1.48
N GLU A 313 -21.60 -20.12 -1.61
CA GLU A 313 -22.93 -20.70 -1.74
C GLU A 313 -23.68 -20.41 -0.44
N SER A 314 -24.96 -20.04 -0.54
CA SER A 314 -25.75 -19.51 0.60
C SER A 314 -25.37 -18.12 1.11
N SER A 315 -24.52 -17.34 0.42
CA SER A 315 -24.37 -15.90 0.70
C SER A 315 -25.70 -15.17 0.47
N HIS A 316 -26.04 -14.21 1.34
CA HIS A 316 -27.31 -13.47 1.30
C HIS A 316 -27.08 -12.04 0.86
N PHE A 317 -27.98 -11.52 0.03
CA PHE A 317 -27.88 -10.21 -0.58
C PHE A 317 -29.16 -9.41 -0.43
N ALA A 318 -29.08 -8.25 0.19
CA ALA A 318 -30.12 -7.23 0.16
C ALA A 318 -30.10 -6.51 -1.20
N ILE A 319 -31.25 -6.40 -1.87
CA ILE A 319 -31.40 -5.85 -3.23
C ILE A 319 -31.95 -4.43 -3.19
N TYR A 320 -31.40 -3.56 -4.03
CA TYR A 320 -31.74 -2.14 -4.14
C TYR A 320 -32.03 -1.78 -5.59
N ARG A 321 -32.90 -0.77 -5.76
CA ARG A 321 -33.28 -0.25 -7.08
C ARG A 321 -32.16 0.56 -7.72
N ASP A 322 -31.40 1.30 -6.93
CA ASP A 322 -30.34 2.20 -7.38
C ASP A 322 -29.01 1.93 -6.66
N GLY A 323 -27.93 2.45 -7.24
CA GLY A 323 -26.57 2.34 -6.72
C GLY A 323 -26.23 3.37 -5.64
N SER A 324 -27.21 4.14 -5.15
CA SER A 324 -27.02 5.16 -4.12
C SER A 324 -27.45 4.62 -2.76
N SER A 325 -26.49 4.05 -2.04
CA SER A 325 -26.69 3.40 -0.72
C SER A 325 -27.00 4.36 0.44
N VAL A 326 -27.37 5.62 0.20
CA VAL A 326 -27.40 6.64 1.25
C VAL A 326 -28.65 6.55 2.14
N SER A 327 -29.75 5.91 1.74
CA SER A 327 -30.95 5.79 2.61
C SER A 327 -32.07 4.81 2.17
N SER A 328 -31.88 3.98 1.15
CA SER A 328 -33.00 3.18 0.60
C SER A 328 -33.26 1.89 1.40
N THR A 329 -34.53 1.61 1.70
CA THR A 329 -34.96 0.30 2.23
C THR A 329 -34.75 -0.77 1.14
N PRO A 330 -34.18 -1.94 1.48
CA PRO A 330 -33.98 -3.01 0.49
C PRO A 330 -35.33 -3.49 -0.05
N LEU A 331 -35.38 -3.76 -1.36
CA LEU A 331 -36.55 -4.31 -2.04
C LEU A 331 -36.86 -5.73 -1.56
N CYS A 332 -35.81 -6.54 -1.44
CA CYS A 332 -35.89 -7.93 -0.99
C CYS A 332 -34.50 -8.45 -0.61
N THR A 333 -34.47 -9.67 -0.07
CA THR A 333 -33.24 -10.43 0.17
C THR A 333 -33.21 -11.66 -0.74
N LEU A 334 -32.07 -11.89 -1.40
CA LEU A 334 -31.82 -13.04 -2.25
C LEU A 334 -30.61 -13.85 -1.76
N ILE A 335 -30.54 -15.12 -2.15
CA ILE A 335 -29.48 -16.05 -1.78
C ILE A 335 -28.78 -16.56 -3.03
N VAL A 336 -27.46 -16.74 -2.93
CA VAL A 336 -26.66 -17.40 -3.96
C VAL A 336 -26.98 -18.89 -4.05
N LYS A 337 -27.48 -19.32 -5.22
CA LYS A 337 -27.83 -20.71 -5.53
C LYS A 337 -26.77 -21.43 -6.36
N THR A 338 -26.16 -20.74 -7.32
CA THR A 338 -25.07 -21.30 -8.13
C THR A 338 -24.00 -20.23 -8.35
N ILE A 339 -22.75 -20.65 -8.37
CA ILE A 339 -21.59 -19.77 -8.46
C ILE A 339 -20.77 -20.16 -9.68
N MET A 340 -20.33 -19.13 -10.40
CA MET A 340 -19.35 -19.19 -11.47
C MET A 340 -18.15 -18.33 -11.03
N PRO A 341 -16.99 -18.37 -11.72
CA PRO A 341 -15.82 -17.60 -11.33
C PRO A 341 -16.12 -16.11 -11.14
N THR A 342 -16.87 -15.50 -12.07
CA THR A 342 -17.11 -14.04 -12.09
C THR A 342 -18.56 -13.63 -11.87
N THR A 343 -19.49 -14.58 -11.76
CA THR A 343 -20.93 -14.32 -11.62
C THR A 343 -21.61 -15.33 -10.70
N SER A 344 -22.74 -14.97 -10.12
CA SER A 344 -23.55 -15.86 -9.28
C SER A 344 -25.02 -15.74 -9.62
N ASN A 345 -25.75 -16.85 -9.62
CA ASN A 345 -27.20 -16.82 -9.76
C ASN A 345 -27.85 -16.73 -8.38
N LEU A 346 -28.80 -15.80 -8.27
CA LEU A 346 -29.54 -15.53 -7.05
C LEU A 346 -30.95 -16.13 -7.11
N SER A 347 -31.48 -16.55 -5.97
CA SER A 347 -32.87 -16.99 -5.79
C SER A 347 -33.43 -16.50 -4.46
N THR A 348 -34.76 -16.42 -4.32
CA THR A 348 -35.40 -16.13 -3.04
C THR A 348 -35.42 -17.39 -2.15
N LEU A 349 -35.59 -17.20 -0.84
CA LEU A 349 -35.95 -18.30 0.08
C LEU A 349 -37.37 -18.84 -0.19
N ASP A 350 -38.35 -17.95 -0.40
CA ASP A 350 -39.78 -18.30 -0.29
C ASP A 350 -40.70 -17.87 -1.46
N ARG A 351 -40.20 -17.31 -2.58
CA ARG A 351 -41.07 -16.81 -3.67
C ARG A 351 -40.61 -17.17 -5.08
N SER A 352 -41.51 -17.76 -5.85
CA SER A 352 -41.30 -18.04 -7.28
C SER A 352 -41.42 -16.81 -8.18
N ASP A 353 -41.76 -15.64 -7.63
CA ASP A 353 -42.01 -14.42 -8.41
C ASP A 353 -40.91 -13.37 -8.18
N PHE A 354 -40.29 -12.97 -9.28
CA PHE A 354 -39.18 -12.00 -9.34
C PHE A 354 -39.66 -10.63 -9.82
N SER A 355 -40.98 -10.41 -9.98
CA SER A 355 -41.60 -9.21 -10.55
C SER A 355 -41.05 -7.90 -9.97
N ASP A 356 -40.73 -7.88 -8.68
CA ASP A 356 -40.27 -6.68 -7.97
C ASP A 356 -38.78 -6.33 -8.13
N VAL A 357 -37.96 -7.23 -8.69
CA VAL A 357 -36.52 -6.99 -8.89
C VAL A 357 -36.28 -6.26 -10.23
N PRO A 358 -35.73 -5.04 -10.22
CA PRO A 358 -35.43 -4.28 -11.43
C PRO A 358 -34.23 -4.88 -12.20
N SER A 359 -34.07 -4.46 -13.45
CA SER A 359 -32.89 -4.79 -14.26
C SER A 359 -32.38 -3.49 -14.90
N PRO A 360 -31.15 -3.02 -14.57
CA PRO A 360 -30.24 -3.56 -13.56
C PRO A 360 -30.77 -3.38 -12.13
N PHE A 361 -30.20 -4.15 -11.19
CA PHE A 361 -30.35 -3.96 -9.74
C PHE A 361 -28.98 -3.86 -9.08
N TYR A 362 -28.98 -3.53 -7.79
CA TYR A 362 -27.79 -3.39 -6.97
C TYR A 362 -27.94 -4.23 -5.70
N ALA A 363 -26.88 -4.93 -5.28
CA ALA A 363 -26.94 -5.92 -4.21
C ALA A 363 -25.86 -5.69 -3.14
N ARG A 364 -26.20 -5.90 -1.88
CA ARG A 364 -25.28 -5.84 -0.74
C ARG A 364 -25.28 -7.15 0.01
N GLU A 365 -24.12 -7.75 0.23
CA GLU A 365 -24.03 -8.93 1.08
C GLU A 365 -24.44 -8.59 2.54
N ILE A 366 -25.29 -9.40 3.14
CA ILE A 366 -25.77 -9.26 4.52
C ILE A 366 -25.44 -10.53 5.32
N SER A 367 -25.15 -10.37 6.61
CA SER A 367 -24.94 -11.52 7.50
C SER A 367 -26.26 -12.23 7.78
N LYS A 368 -26.19 -13.54 8.03
CA LYS A 368 -27.36 -14.38 8.32
C LYS A 368 -28.12 -13.96 9.58
N GLU A 369 -27.48 -13.20 10.45
CA GLU A 369 -28.02 -12.66 11.72
C GLU A 369 -28.90 -11.41 11.51
N LEU A 370 -28.94 -10.85 10.29
CA LEU A 370 -29.69 -9.64 9.91
C LEU A 370 -30.92 -9.95 9.03
N ILE A 371 -31.31 -11.21 8.92
CA ILE A 371 -32.40 -11.72 8.06
C ILE A 371 -33.68 -11.92 8.85
#